data_AF-A0A381S336-F1
#
_entry.id   AF-A0A381S336-F1
#
_cell.length_a   1.000
_cell.length_b   1.000
_cell.length_c   1.000
_cell.angle_alpha   90.00
_cell.angle_beta   90.00
_cell.angle_gamma   90.00
#
_symmetry.space_group_name_H-M   'P 1'
#
loop_
_entity.id
_entity.type
_entity.pdbx_description
1 polymer ?
#
loop_
_entity_poly.entity_id
_entity_poly.type
_entity_poly.pdbx_seq_one_letter_code
_entity_poly.pdbx_strand_id
1 'polypeptide(L)'
;MQRNLFLLLSLCGFLLWKTPLLPVQPVFAQELDEQIEKEVKAEKERQKFIEEMQTLLDAAMKSGFSEKEIREITVTRNGKVVHIWDFLEQEKLREKKDALARKSSIPRDRYLTVMDIADELEGGETRDLDDLKDKSIFVGAEEK
;
A
#
# COMPACT_ATOMS: atom_id res chain seq x y z
N MET A 1 59.78 0.79 7.65
CA MET A 1 58.50 0.39 7.01
C MET A 1 57.40 1.48 7.00
N GLN A 2 57.60 2.67 7.58
CA GLN A 2 56.56 3.73 7.58
C GLN A 2 56.38 4.48 6.24
N ARG A 3 57.43 4.58 5.42
CA ARG A 3 57.40 5.33 4.14
C ARG A 3 56.45 4.74 3.10
N ASN A 4 56.32 3.42 3.05
CA ASN A 4 55.43 2.74 2.12
C ASN A 4 53.96 2.85 2.57
N LEU A 5 53.71 2.91 3.89
CA LEU A 5 52.38 3.11 4.45
C LEU A 5 51.81 4.48 4.06
N PHE A 6 52.66 5.52 4.11
CA PHE A 6 52.27 6.89 3.75
C PHE A 6 51.94 7.04 2.26
N LEU A 7 52.71 6.38 1.39
CA LEU A 7 52.43 6.35 -0.05
C LEU A 7 51.12 5.63 -0.36
N LEU A 8 50.84 4.54 0.36
CA LEU A 8 49.62 3.76 0.19
C LEU A 8 48.37 4.55 0.66
N LEU A 9 48.48 5.25 1.78
CA LEU A 9 47.45 6.17 2.28
C LEU A 9 47.20 7.36 1.33
N SER A 10 48.27 7.94 0.77
CA SER A 10 48.17 9.03 -0.19
C SER A 10 47.51 8.57 -1.50
N LEU A 11 47.83 7.36 -1.98
CA LEU A 11 47.22 6.77 -3.17
C LEU A 11 45.74 6.45 -2.95
N CYS A 12 45.36 5.90 -1.79
CA CYS A 12 43.96 5.65 -1.44
C CYS A 12 43.15 6.96 -1.38
N GLY A 13 43.69 8.02 -0.77
CA GLY A 13 43.03 9.33 -0.74
C GLY A 13 42.80 9.92 -2.13
N PHE A 14 43.76 9.72 -3.05
CA PHE A 14 43.66 10.21 -4.42
C PHE A 14 42.63 9.44 -5.26
N LEU A 15 42.52 8.13 -5.04
CA LEU A 15 41.52 7.28 -5.71
C LEU A 15 40.10 7.57 -5.23
N LEU A 16 39.91 7.83 -3.93
CA LEU A 16 38.62 8.21 -3.34
C LEU A 16 38.16 9.61 -3.77
N TRP A 17 39.08 10.54 -4.05
CA TRP A 17 38.75 11.89 -4.53
C TRP A 17 38.16 11.89 -5.96
N LYS A 18 38.54 10.91 -6.80
CA LYS A 18 38.19 10.88 -8.22
C LYS A 18 36.89 10.16 -8.54
N THR A 19 36.29 9.45 -7.59
CA THR A 19 34.99 8.82 -7.77
C THR A 19 33.89 9.79 -7.33
N PRO A 20 33.14 10.42 -8.26
CA PRO A 20 31.89 11.04 -7.86
C PRO A 20 31.01 9.93 -7.28
N LEU A 21 30.66 10.11 -6.00
CA LEU A 21 29.75 9.24 -5.27
C LEU A 21 28.40 9.28 -5.99
N LEU A 22 28.15 8.27 -6.84
CA LEU A 22 26.91 7.97 -7.56
C LEU A 22 26.44 9.05 -8.57
N PRO A 23 26.33 8.74 -9.87
CA PRO A 23 25.47 9.53 -10.73
C PRO A 23 24.03 9.27 -10.27
N VAL A 24 23.39 10.25 -9.63
CA VAL A 24 21.93 10.24 -9.45
C VAL A 24 21.35 10.24 -10.86
N GLN A 25 20.89 9.07 -11.32
CA GLN A 25 20.50 8.85 -12.70
C GLN A 25 19.22 9.65 -12.99
N PRO A 26 19.28 10.73 -13.80
CA PRO A 26 18.10 11.55 -14.11
C PRO A 26 17.03 10.78 -14.88
N VAL A 27 17.40 9.65 -15.49
CA VAL A 27 16.51 8.74 -16.22
C VAL A 27 15.42 8.15 -15.31
N PHE A 28 15.75 7.80 -14.06
CA PHE A 28 14.77 7.27 -13.10
C PHE A 28 13.78 8.34 -12.63
N ALA A 29 14.21 9.59 -12.48
CA ALA A 29 13.32 10.69 -12.11
C ALA A 29 12.33 10.99 -13.25
N GLN A 30 12.80 10.96 -14.50
CA GLN A 30 11.96 11.21 -15.67
C GLN A 30 10.96 10.08 -15.93
N GLU A 31 11.35 8.82 -15.72
CA GLU A 31 10.44 7.66 -15.79
C GLU A 31 9.38 7.70 -14.67
N LEU A 32 9.77 8.10 -13.45
CA LEU A 32 8.86 8.25 -12.32
C LEU A 32 7.83 9.37 -12.58
N ASP A 33 8.26 10.53 -13.08
CA ASP A 33 7.36 11.64 -13.42
C ASP A 33 6.36 11.24 -14.52
N GLU A 34 6.80 10.48 -15.53
CA GLU A 34 5.91 10.00 -16.58
C GLU A 34 4.89 8.97 -16.07
N GLN A 35 5.28 8.12 -15.12
CA GLN A 35 4.37 7.17 -14.45
C GLN A 35 3.35 7.92 -13.58
N ILE A 36 3.79 8.90 -12.79
CA ILE A 36 2.91 9.74 -11.97
C ILE A 36 1.88 10.48 -12.84
N GLU A 37 2.30 11.04 -13.98
CA GLU A 37 1.37 11.70 -14.90
C GLU A 37 0.30 10.75 -15.45
N LYS A 38 0.68 9.52 -15.79
CA LYS A 38 -0.24 8.49 -16.28
C LYS A 38 -1.24 8.09 -15.19
N GLU A 39 -0.78 7.90 -13.97
CA GLU A 39 -1.62 7.61 -12.81
C GLU A 39 -2.62 8.73 -12.51
N VAL A 40 -2.17 9.99 -12.54
CA VAL A 40 -3.04 11.16 -12.32
C VAL A 40 -4.12 11.26 -13.41
N LYS A 41 -3.77 10.99 -14.67
CA LYS A 41 -4.76 10.97 -15.77
C LYS A 41 -5.78 9.84 -15.59
N ALA A 42 -5.32 8.63 -15.26
CA ALA A 42 -6.21 7.49 -15.03
C ALA A 42 -7.16 7.73 -13.84
N GLU A 43 -6.68 8.35 -12.76
CA GLU A 43 -7.52 8.68 -11.60
C GLU A 43 -8.56 9.74 -11.95
N LYS A 44 -8.20 10.75 -12.75
CA LYS A 44 -9.17 11.76 -13.25
C LYS A 44 -10.25 11.13 -14.12
N GLU A 45 -9.89 10.24 -15.04
CA GLU A 45 -10.86 9.52 -15.87
C GLU A 45 -11.78 8.64 -15.03
N ARG A 46 -11.25 8.01 -13.97
CA ARG A 46 -12.03 7.23 -13.02
C ARG A 46 -13.00 8.10 -12.23
N GLN A 47 -12.56 9.24 -11.71
CA GLN A 47 -13.42 10.19 -11.00
C GLN A 47 -14.56 10.69 -11.90
N LYS A 48 -14.24 11.08 -13.14
CA LYS A 48 -15.24 11.51 -14.12
C LYS A 48 -16.29 10.42 -14.37
N PHE A 49 -15.85 9.17 -14.50
CA PHE A 49 -16.77 8.04 -14.67
C PHE A 49 -17.67 7.85 -13.45
N ILE A 50 -17.15 7.99 -12.23
CA ILE A 50 -17.94 7.89 -10.99
C ILE A 50 -19.04 8.96 -10.96
N GLU A 51 -18.70 10.21 -11.30
CA GLU A 51 -19.66 11.32 -11.36
C GLU A 51 -20.76 11.09 -12.40
N GLU A 52 -20.39 10.61 -13.58
CA GLU A 52 -21.34 10.26 -14.65
C GLU A 52 -22.30 9.15 -14.18
N MET A 53 -21.78 8.10 -13.53
CA MET A 53 -22.60 7.01 -13.02
C MET A 53 -23.51 7.43 -11.85
N GLN A 54 -23.03 8.30 -10.96
CA GLN A 54 -23.88 8.87 -9.90
C GLN A 54 -25.02 9.70 -10.49
N THR A 55 -24.73 10.51 -11.50
CA THR A 55 -25.73 11.31 -12.21
C THR A 55 -26.76 10.42 -12.91
N LEU A 56 -26.32 9.30 -13.49
CA LEU A 56 -27.21 8.31 -14.10
C LEU A 56 -28.16 7.70 -13.09
N LEU A 57 -27.67 7.25 -11.93
CA LEU A 57 -28.52 6.68 -10.88
C LEU A 57 -29.49 7.72 -10.30
N ASP A 58 -29.06 8.96 -10.10
CA ASP A 58 -29.92 10.05 -9.63
C ASP A 58 -31.02 10.37 -10.65
N ALA A 59 -30.70 10.38 -11.94
CA ALA A 59 -31.69 10.53 -13.01
C ALA A 59 -32.69 9.35 -13.03
N ALA A 60 -32.23 8.11 -12.83
CA ALA A 60 -33.10 6.94 -12.75
C ALA A 60 -34.03 7.04 -11.52
N MET A 61 -33.52 7.42 -10.36
CA MET A 61 -34.32 7.65 -9.16
C MET A 61 -35.40 8.72 -9.39
N LYS A 62 -35.03 9.86 -9.98
CA LYS A 62 -35.96 10.95 -10.30
C LYS A 62 -37.02 10.56 -11.34
N SER A 63 -36.68 9.63 -12.21
CA SER A 63 -37.59 9.09 -13.23
C SER A 63 -38.56 8.04 -12.69
N GLY A 64 -38.46 7.68 -11.41
CA GLY A 64 -39.38 6.77 -10.73
C GLY A 64 -39.04 5.28 -10.88
N PHE A 65 -37.81 4.94 -11.26
CA PHE A 65 -37.35 3.55 -11.23
C PHE A 65 -37.34 3.01 -9.79
N SER A 66 -37.72 1.74 -9.63
CA SER A 66 -37.65 1.06 -8.34
C SER A 66 -36.20 0.77 -7.95
N GLU A 67 -35.95 0.63 -6.65
CA GLU A 67 -34.59 0.35 -6.14
C GLU A 67 -34.00 -0.94 -6.73
N LYS A 68 -34.83 -1.95 -7.00
CA LYS A 68 -34.40 -3.21 -7.62
C LYS A 68 -33.91 -2.98 -9.05
N GLU A 69 -34.66 -2.22 -9.83
CA GLU A 69 -34.29 -1.88 -11.21
C GLU A 69 -33.01 -1.02 -11.25
N ILE A 70 -32.84 -0.10 -10.31
CA ILE A 70 -31.65 0.75 -10.19
C ILE A 70 -30.39 -0.09 -9.87
N ARG A 71 -30.53 -1.10 -9.02
CA ARG A 71 -29.42 -2.02 -8.66
C ARG A 71 -28.98 -2.90 -9.84
N GLU A 72 -29.90 -3.22 -10.74
CA GLU A 72 -29.64 -4.05 -11.92
C GLU A 72 -29.05 -3.28 -13.10
N ILE A 73 -28.95 -1.94 -13.03
CA ILE A 73 -28.39 -1.13 -14.11
C ILE A 73 -26.92 -1.52 -14.35
N THR A 74 -26.63 -1.90 -15.59
CA THR A 74 -25.30 -2.26 -16.06
C THR A 74 -24.84 -1.36 -17.19
N VAL A 75 -23.54 -1.07 -17.22
CA VAL A 75 -22.88 -0.32 -18.30
C VAL A 75 -21.74 -1.14 -18.84
N THR A 76 -21.60 -1.17 -20.17
CA THR A 76 -20.46 -1.83 -20.82
C THR A 76 -19.32 -0.84 -21.00
N ARG A 77 -18.19 -1.08 -20.33
CA ARG A 77 -16.96 -0.29 -20.45
C ARG A 77 -15.81 -1.18 -20.85
N ASN A 78 -15.10 -0.83 -21.92
CA ASN A 78 -13.95 -1.60 -22.42
C ASN A 78 -14.27 -3.08 -22.65
N GLY A 79 -15.47 -3.38 -23.15
CA GLY A 79 -15.94 -4.76 -23.38
C GLY A 79 -16.32 -5.55 -22.12
N LYS A 80 -16.28 -4.92 -20.93
CA LYS A 80 -16.71 -5.53 -19.66
C LYS A 80 -18.04 -4.94 -19.20
N VAL A 81 -18.94 -5.80 -18.77
CA VAL A 81 -20.19 -5.39 -18.13
C VAL A 81 -19.90 -5.03 -16.68
N VAL A 82 -20.29 -3.83 -16.26
CA VAL A 82 -20.10 -3.32 -14.91
C VAL A 82 -21.47 -3.04 -14.30
N HIS A 83 -21.76 -3.66 -13.16
CA HIS A 83 -22.91 -3.31 -12.33
C HIS A 83 -22.63 -1.99 -11.61
N ILE A 84 -23.41 -0.96 -11.92
CA ILE A 84 -23.12 0.41 -11.48
C ILE A 84 -23.22 0.53 -9.96
N TRP A 85 -24.27 -0.07 -9.37
CA TRP A 85 -24.50 0.01 -7.94
C TRP A 85 -23.34 -0.60 -7.14
N ASP A 86 -22.96 -1.83 -7.48
CA ASP A 86 -21.86 -2.54 -6.84
C ASP A 86 -20.53 -1.81 -7.04
N PHE A 87 -20.30 -1.26 -8.24
CA PHE A 87 -19.11 -0.46 -8.53
C PHE A 87 -19.02 0.76 -7.61
N LEU A 88 -20.09 1.56 -7.49
CA LEU A 88 -20.09 2.75 -6.63
C LEU A 88 -19.96 2.40 -5.14
N GLU A 89 -20.48 1.25 -4.71
CA GLU A 89 -20.31 0.77 -3.34
C GLU A 89 -18.85 0.37 -3.05
N GLN A 90 -18.21 -0.34 -3.99
CA GLN A 90 -16.79 -0.67 -3.90
C GLN A 90 -15.89 0.58 -3.90
N GLU A 91 -16.23 1.58 -4.71
CA GLU A 91 -15.53 2.86 -4.76
C GLU A 91 -15.54 3.59 -3.41
N LYS A 92 -16.70 3.67 -2.75
CA LYS A 92 -16.82 4.22 -1.39
C LYS A 92 -15.98 3.45 -0.36
N LEU A 93 -15.91 2.13 -0.49
CA LEU A 93 -15.08 1.30 0.40
C LEU A 93 -13.59 1.56 0.16
N ARG A 94 -13.18 1.71 -1.09
CA ARG A 94 -11.80 2.05 -1.44
C ARG A 94 -11.41 3.44 -0.91
N GLU A 95 -12.26 4.44 -1.09
CA GLU A 95 -12.03 5.78 -0.54
C GLU A 95 -11.87 5.76 0.99
N LYS A 96 -12.70 4.98 1.70
CA LYS A 96 -12.56 4.78 3.15
C LYS A 96 -11.22 4.16 3.52
N LYS A 97 -10.77 3.14 2.78
CA LYS A 97 -9.46 2.51 3.00
C LYS A 97 -8.32 3.48 2.74
N ASP A 98 -8.38 4.26 1.66
CA ASP A 98 -7.36 5.25 1.32
C ASP A 98 -7.32 6.38 2.37
N ALA A 99 -8.48 6.83 2.85
CA ALA A 99 -8.58 7.80 3.93
C ALA A 99 -8.02 7.24 5.26
N LEU A 100 -8.25 5.96 5.57
CA LEU A 100 -7.65 5.30 6.72
C LEU A 100 -6.13 5.16 6.56
N ALA A 101 -5.64 4.78 5.38
CA ALA A 101 -4.22 4.68 5.08
C ALA A 101 -3.51 6.03 5.25
N ARG A 102 -4.12 7.11 4.74
CA ARG A 102 -3.64 8.49 4.93
C ARG A 102 -3.65 8.90 6.40
N LYS A 103 -4.63 8.46 7.19
CA LYS A 103 -4.66 8.70 8.65
C LYS A 103 -3.59 7.89 9.39
N SER A 104 -3.32 6.66 8.98
CA SER A 104 -2.26 5.83 9.58
C SER A 104 -0.86 6.27 9.19
N SER A 105 -0.69 6.92 8.03
CA SER A 105 0.60 7.42 7.56
C SER A 105 0.99 8.76 8.18
N ILE A 106 0.07 9.46 8.87
CA ILE A 106 0.43 10.61 9.68
C ILE A 106 1.14 10.05 10.93
N PRO A 107 2.43 10.36 11.15
CA PRO A 107 3.10 9.99 12.38
C PRO A 107 2.39 10.72 13.52
N ARG A 108 1.48 10.03 14.19
CA ARG A 108 0.98 10.45 15.49
C ARG A 108 2.06 10.06 16.48
N ASP A 109 2.59 11.03 17.21
CA ASP A 109 3.28 10.80 18.49
C ASP A 109 2.26 10.17 19.44
N ARG A 110 2.03 8.86 19.27
CA ARG A 110 1.15 8.08 20.13
C ARG A 110 1.97 7.74 21.37
N TYR A 111 1.70 8.44 22.46
CA TYR A 111 1.85 7.81 23.76
C TYR A 111 1.00 6.55 23.73
N LEU A 112 1.64 5.37 23.84
CA LEU A 112 0.92 4.10 23.93
C LEU A 112 -0.14 4.24 25.04
N THR A 113 -1.40 3.96 24.71
CA THR A 113 -2.41 3.91 25.77
C THR A 113 -2.20 2.62 26.56
N VAL A 114 -2.60 2.61 27.84
CA VAL A 114 -2.44 1.42 28.72
C VAL A 114 -3.09 0.17 28.10
N MET A 115 -4.14 0.35 27.31
CA MET A 115 -4.84 -0.72 26.61
C MET A 115 -4.04 -1.25 25.41
N ASP A 116 -3.41 -0.37 24.62
CA ASP A 116 -2.52 -0.80 23.53
C ASP A 116 -1.31 -1.59 24.08
N ILE A 117 -0.78 -1.19 25.25
CA ILE A 117 0.32 -1.91 25.93
C ILE A 117 -0.16 -3.30 26.38
N ALA A 118 -1.36 -3.37 26.97
CA ALA A 118 -1.91 -4.63 27.47
C ALA A 118 -2.16 -5.63 26.32
N ASP A 119 -2.74 -5.16 25.21
CA ASP A 119 -3.03 -5.99 24.04
C ASP A 119 -1.73 -6.52 23.39
N GLU A 120 -0.69 -5.68 23.29
CA GLU A 120 0.63 -6.12 22.79
C GLU A 120 1.31 -7.11 23.75
N LEU A 121 1.21 -6.89 25.07
CA LEU A 121 1.79 -7.78 26.08
C LEU A 121 1.12 -9.15 26.07
N GLU A 122 -0.21 -9.19 26.02
CA GLU A 122 -1.01 -10.42 25.97
C GLU A 122 -0.77 -11.19 24.65
N GLY A 123 -0.63 -10.48 23.53
CA GLY A 123 -0.28 -11.07 22.23
C GLY A 123 1.16 -11.60 22.13
N GLY A 124 2.10 -11.03 22.90
CA GLY A 124 3.48 -11.52 23.01
C GLY A 124 3.60 -12.75 23.90
N GLU A 125 2.96 -12.71 25.07
CA GLU A 125 3.03 -13.79 26.07
C GLU A 125 2.36 -15.09 25.55
N THR A 126 1.25 -14.97 24.82
CA THR A 126 0.58 -16.12 24.21
C THR A 126 1.40 -16.81 23.12
N ARG A 127 2.16 -16.04 22.32
CA ARG A 127 3.05 -16.57 21.27
C ARG A 127 4.24 -17.32 21.83
N ASP A 128 4.87 -16.77 22.87
CA ASP A 128 6.02 -17.42 23.51
C ASP A 128 5.64 -18.75 24.18
N LEU A 129 4.43 -18.83 24.75
CA LEU A 129 3.91 -20.05 25.36
C LEU A 129 3.57 -21.13 24.32
N ASP A 130 3.02 -20.76 23.17
CA ASP A 130 2.75 -21.69 22.07
C ASP A 130 4.05 -22.22 21.44
N ASP A 131 5.05 -21.35 21.25
CA ASP A 131 6.39 -21.75 20.81
C ASP A 131 7.06 -22.73 21.79
N LEU A 132 6.84 -22.54 23.10
CA LEU A 132 7.35 -23.44 24.13
C LEU A 132 6.63 -24.79 24.11
N LYS A 133 5.31 -24.80 23.89
CA LYS A 133 4.48 -26.00 23.74
C LYS A 133 4.93 -26.83 22.54
N ASP A 134 5.12 -26.21 21.38
CA ASP A 134 5.54 -26.91 20.17
C ASP A 134 6.95 -27.51 20.31
N LYS A 135 7.85 -26.83 21.02
CA LYS A 135 9.20 -27.35 21.35
C LYS A 135 9.20 -28.45 22.42
N SER A 136 8.12 -28.61 23.19
CA SER A 136 8.01 -29.61 24.26
C SER A 136 7.20 -30.85 23.86
N ILE A 137 6.64 -30.89 22.65
CA ILE A 137 6.07 -32.12 22.07
C ILE A 137 7.23 -33.02 21.61
N PHE A 138 7.64 -33.96 22.46
CA PHE A 138 8.58 -35.01 22.10
C PHE A 138 7.82 -36.12 21.37
N VAL A 139 7.88 -36.14 20.03
CA VAL A 139 7.35 -37.26 19.24
C VAL A 139 8.30 -38.43 19.38
N GLY A 140 8.00 -39.35 20.30
CA GLY A 140 8.70 -40.63 20.40
C GLY A 140 8.52 -41.40 19.09
N ALA A 141 9.62 -41.73 18.42
CA ALA A 141 9.58 -42.64 17.29
C ALA A 141 9.19 -44.03 17.83
N GLU A 142 7.96 -44.47 17.54
CA GLU A 142 7.61 -45.87 17.69
C GLU A 142 8.48 -46.69 16.72
N GLU A 143 9.45 -47.42 17.29
CA GLU A 143 10.26 -48.38 16.54
C GLU A 143 9.36 -49.49 15.99
N LYS A 144 9.47 -49.74 14.69
CA LYS A 144 8.94 -50.94 14.01
C LYS A 144 9.98 -52.05 13.98
#